data_AF-A0A4W5NR09-F1
#
_entry.id   AF-A0A4W5NR09-F1
#
_cell.length_a   1.000
_cell.length_b   1.000
_cell.length_c   1.000
_cell.angle_alpha   90.00
_cell.angle_beta   90.00
_cell.angle_gamma   90.00
#
_symmetry.space_group_name_H-M   'P 1'
#
loop_
_entity.id
_entity.type
_entity.pdbx_description
1 polymer ?
#
loop_
_entity_poly.entity_id
_entity_poly.type
_entity_poly.pdbx_seq_one_letter_code
_entity_poly.pdbx_strand_id
1 'polypeptide(L)'
;MIPFLQLLSLFFIASKVDEEDKDKDSKYDLSLYKRGDLLEVARTLFIHFGIYLGNNRVAHFIPDVLPVFTKNKGAIGKTVANNRLILGVIADFVYGSEILVNHMDKLCSQPPLEGDEVARRAEKLMGSMTYSLLWYNCEHYVMYCRYGMAISYQTYQFCLTVRKIICSRMNAYLTALCGTGTMLYLGSPTLLNTVPALLVPFTIWMAS
;
A
#
# COMPACT_ATOMS: atom_id res chain seq x y z
N MET A 1 3.36 -8.12 18.61
CA MET A 1 3.95 -8.22 17.24
C MET A 1 3.38 -7.13 16.33
N ILE A 2 3.47 -5.87 16.80
CA ILE A 2 2.98 -4.63 16.17
C ILE A 2 4.12 -3.62 15.83
N PRO A 3 5.42 -3.81 16.19
CA PRO A 3 6.38 -2.69 16.13
C PRO A 3 6.86 -2.35 14.71
N PHE A 4 6.79 -3.27 13.75
CA PHE A 4 7.31 -3.04 12.40
C PHE A 4 6.41 -2.12 11.55
N LEU A 5 5.08 -2.25 11.67
CA LEU A 5 4.13 -1.34 11.00
C LEU A 5 4.19 0.09 11.57
N GLN A 6 4.38 0.22 12.89
CA GLN A 6 4.54 1.53 13.53
C GLN A 6 5.86 2.20 13.15
N LEU A 7 6.93 1.43 12.93
CA LEU A 7 8.19 1.98 12.45
C LEU A 7 8.06 2.48 10.99
N LEU A 8 7.32 1.74 10.16
CA LEU A 8 6.99 2.16 8.80
C LEU A 8 6.18 3.45 8.77
N SER A 9 5.21 3.63 9.68
CA SER A 9 4.47 4.89 9.73
C SER A 9 5.37 6.07 10.13
N LEU A 10 6.34 5.87 11.03
CA LEU A 10 7.26 6.93 11.48
C LEU A 10 8.20 7.44 10.37
N PHE A 11 8.69 6.57 9.47
CA PHE A 11 9.54 6.99 8.35
C PHE A 11 8.82 7.88 7.35
N PHE A 12 7.50 7.71 7.20
CA PHE A 12 6.70 8.55 6.30
C PHE A 12 6.16 9.83 6.96
N ILE A 13 5.93 9.82 8.29
CA ILE A 13 5.44 10.98 9.06
C ILE A 13 6.44 12.15 9.05
N ALA A 14 7.74 11.87 9.04
CA ALA A 14 8.76 12.92 9.07
C ALA A 14 8.82 13.78 7.79
N SER A 15 8.16 13.38 6.69
CA SER A 15 8.35 14.02 5.40
C SER A 15 7.36 15.15 5.09
N LYS A 16 6.15 15.17 5.65
CA LYS A 16 5.20 16.29 5.48
C LYS A 16 4.17 16.35 6.59
N VAL A 17 4.40 17.22 7.56
CA VAL A 17 3.34 17.83 8.35
C VAL A 17 3.00 19.12 7.62
N ASP A 18 1.84 19.10 6.99
CA ASP A 18 0.92 20.23 6.77
C ASP A 18 -0.08 19.71 5.73
N GLU A 19 -1.35 19.61 6.10
CA GLU A 19 -2.49 20.02 5.28
C GLU A 19 -3.76 19.87 6.11
N GLU A 20 -4.31 21.03 6.46
CA GLU A 20 -5.54 21.22 7.20
C GLU A 20 -6.77 20.83 6.37
N ASP A 21 -7.79 20.33 7.07
CA ASP A 21 -9.15 20.12 6.59
C ASP A 21 -9.65 21.28 5.72
N LYS A 22 -9.93 21.00 4.45
CA LYS A 22 -10.80 21.83 3.62
C LYS A 22 -11.91 21.00 3.02
N ASP A 23 -13.02 21.03 3.74
CA ASP A 23 -14.36 20.75 3.26
C ASP A 23 -14.66 21.71 2.09
N LYS A 24 -14.57 21.20 0.86
CA LYS A 24 -15.02 21.90 -0.35
C LYS A 24 -15.76 20.91 -1.22
N ASP A 25 -17.06 21.14 -1.31
CA ASP A 25 -17.98 20.56 -2.28
C ASP A 25 -17.57 21.00 -3.71
N SER A 26 -16.48 20.42 -4.21
CA SER A 26 -16.04 20.62 -5.58
C SER A 26 -16.88 19.74 -6.49
N LYS A 27 -17.78 20.36 -7.24
CA LYS A 27 -18.56 19.73 -8.31
C LYS A 27 -17.60 19.20 -9.39
N TYR A 28 -17.13 17.96 -9.24
CA TYR A 28 -16.27 17.30 -10.21
C TYR A 28 -17.01 17.19 -11.56
N ASP A 29 -16.34 17.56 -12.65
CA ASP A 29 -16.89 17.38 -13.99
C ASP A 29 -16.86 15.90 -14.36
N LEU A 30 -17.97 15.21 -14.10
CA LEU A 30 -18.12 13.78 -14.36
C LEU A 30 -18.04 13.41 -15.84
N SER A 31 -18.13 14.38 -16.76
CA SER A 31 -18.02 14.14 -18.20
C SER A 31 -16.61 13.67 -18.61
N LEU A 32 -15.61 13.90 -17.75
CA LEU A 32 -14.22 13.51 -17.97
C LEU A 32 -13.97 12.01 -17.75
N TYR A 33 -14.90 11.31 -17.09
CA TYR A 33 -14.71 9.91 -16.70
C TYR A 33 -15.65 8.98 -17.46
N LYS A 34 -15.11 7.88 -17.96
CA LYS A 34 -15.84 6.80 -18.63
C LYS A 34 -15.89 5.58 -17.73
N ARG A 35 -17.02 4.88 -17.78
CA ARG A 35 -17.20 3.64 -17.02
C ARG A 35 -16.09 2.64 -17.37
N GLY A 36 -15.43 2.11 -16.34
CA GLY A 36 -14.25 1.25 -16.48
C GLY A 36 -12.91 1.97 -16.38
N ASP A 37 -12.89 3.30 -16.30
CA ASP A 37 -11.67 4.05 -16.09
C ASP A 37 -11.03 3.70 -14.75
N LEU A 38 -9.71 3.47 -14.79
CA LEU A 38 -8.87 3.35 -13.61
C LEU A 38 -8.50 4.76 -13.15
N LEU A 39 -8.81 5.06 -11.89
CA LEU A 39 -8.55 6.33 -11.25
C LEU A 39 -7.40 6.15 -10.25
N GLU A 40 -6.42 7.04 -10.31
CA GLU A 40 -5.30 7.10 -9.38
C GLU A 40 -5.36 8.43 -8.64
N VAL A 41 -5.23 8.38 -7.32
CA VAL A 41 -5.22 9.56 -6.46
C VAL A 41 -4.04 9.45 -5.52
N ALA A 42 -3.18 10.45 -5.51
CA ALA A 42 -2.10 10.53 -4.53
C ALA A 42 -2.68 10.69 -3.13
N ARG A 43 -2.30 9.81 -2.20
CA ARG A 43 -2.54 9.98 -0.76
C ARG A 43 -1.22 10.22 -0.05
N THR A 44 -1.28 10.59 1.21
CA THR A 44 -0.11 10.96 2.02
C THR A 44 0.98 9.87 2.04
N LEU A 45 0.59 8.60 2.00
CA LEU A 45 1.50 7.45 2.20
C LEU A 45 1.62 6.52 0.98
N PHE A 46 0.71 6.61 0.01
CA PHE A 46 0.64 5.73 -1.15
C PHE A 46 -0.27 6.32 -2.23
N ILE A 47 -0.23 5.76 -3.43
CA ILE A 47 -1.20 6.06 -4.49
C ILE A 47 -2.40 5.14 -4.28
N HIS A 48 -3.57 5.75 -4.11
CA HIS A 48 -4.83 5.05 -3.94
C HIS A 48 -5.52 4.87 -5.28
N PHE A 49 -6.05 3.67 -5.51
CA PHE A 49 -6.63 3.27 -6.79
C PHE A 49 -8.12 2.95 -6.68
N GLY A 50 -8.85 3.22 -7.76
CA GLY A 50 -10.26 2.87 -7.91
C GLY A 50 -10.67 2.67 -9.37
N ILE A 51 -11.84 2.08 -9.58
CA ILE A 51 -12.48 1.92 -10.90
C ILE A 51 -13.74 2.76 -10.93
N TYR A 52 -13.88 3.64 -11.92
CA TYR A 52 -15.10 4.40 -12.13
C TYR A 52 -16.22 3.51 -12.68
N LEU A 53 -17.36 3.48 -12.00
CA LEU A 53 -18.52 2.67 -12.37
C LEU A 53 -19.60 3.49 -13.10
N GLY A 54 -19.34 4.77 -13.40
CA GLY A 54 -20.36 5.66 -13.94
C GLY A 54 -21.31 6.20 -12.87
N ASN A 55 -22.03 7.26 -13.22
CA ASN A 55 -23.02 7.92 -12.35
C ASN A 55 -22.43 8.34 -10.99
N ASN A 56 -21.25 8.95 -10.99
CA ASN A 56 -20.58 9.42 -9.77
C ASN A 56 -20.16 8.31 -8.79
N ARG A 57 -20.05 7.06 -9.26
CA ARG A 57 -19.69 5.91 -8.42
C ARG A 57 -18.29 5.41 -8.73
N VAL A 58 -17.53 5.08 -7.69
CA VAL A 58 -16.20 4.49 -7.78
C VAL A 58 -16.14 3.24 -6.91
N ALA A 59 -15.65 2.14 -7.47
CA ALA A 59 -15.30 0.96 -6.68
C ALA A 59 -13.83 1.04 -6.29
N HIS A 60 -13.54 0.99 -4.99
CA HIS A 60 -12.17 1.04 -4.47
C HIS A 60 -12.00 0.15 -3.24
N PHE A 61 -10.77 -0.28 -3.00
CA PHE A 61 -10.42 -1.16 -1.91
C PHE A 61 -9.61 -0.41 -0.86
N ILE A 62 -10.14 -0.25 0.35
CA ILE A 62 -9.52 0.58 1.41
C ILE A 62 -8.88 -0.32 2.47
N PRO A 63 -7.66 -0.01 2.96
CA PRO A 63 -7.10 -0.66 4.14
C PRO A 63 -7.81 -0.25 5.43
N ASP A 64 -8.00 -1.21 6.36
CA ASP A 64 -8.54 -0.98 7.72
C ASP A 64 -7.73 0.03 8.56
N VAL A 65 -6.51 0.38 8.14
CA VAL A 65 -5.55 1.21 8.93
C VAL A 65 -5.66 2.71 8.63
N LEU A 66 -6.52 3.14 7.72
CA LEU A 66 -6.61 4.56 7.35
C LEU A 66 -7.29 5.52 8.35
N PRO A 67 -7.91 5.13 9.49
CA PRO A 67 -8.44 6.11 10.44
C PRO A 67 -7.49 6.36 11.62
N VAL A 68 -6.16 6.30 11.42
CA VAL A 68 -5.19 6.75 12.44
C VAL A 68 -5.13 8.29 12.55
N PHE A 69 -5.69 9.02 11.57
CA PHE A 69 -5.69 10.49 11.56
C PHE A 69 -7.00 11.16 11.96
N THR A 70 -8.05 10.40 12.35
CA THR A 70 -9.30 11.00 12.84
C THR A 70 -9.43 10.87 14.36
N LYS A 71 -9.66 11.99 15.05
CA LYS A 71 -9.94 12.01 16.52
C LYS A 71 -11.32 11.43 16.87
N ASN A 72 -12.15 11.10 15.88
CA ASN A 72 -13.54 10.69 16.11
C ASN A 72 -13.68 9.17 16.24
N LYS A 73 -13.67 8.66 17.49
CA LYS A 73 -13.78 7.24 17.83
C LYS A 73 -15.01 6.52 17.25
N GLY A 74 -16.12 7.24 16.99
CA GLY A 74 -17.33 6.67 16.38
C GLY A 74 -17.21 6.39 14.88
N ALA A 75 -16.47 7.23 14.16
CA ALA A 75 -16.14 7.02 12.74
C ALA A 75 -15.09 5.90 12.58
N ILE A 76 -14.15 5.79 13.53
CA ILE A 76 -13.19 4.68 13.60
C ILE A 76 -13.93 3.34 13.67
N GLY A 77 -14.92 3.17 14.55
CA GLY A 77 -15.63 1.88 14.69
C GLY A 77 -16.40 1.41 13.45
N LYS A 78 -16.90 2.32 12.62
CA LYS A 78 -17.63 1.99 11.37
C LYS A 78 -16.71 1.82 10.16
N THR A 79 -15.59 2.55 10.11
CA THR A 79 -14.62 2.51 9.00
C THR A 79 -13.58 1.39 9.20
N VAL A 80 -13.23 1.04 10.44
CA VAL A 80 -12.26 -0.04 10.81
C VAL A 80 -12.86 -1.44 10.72
N ALA A 81 -14.19 -1.58 10.71
CA ALA A 81 -14.83 -2.91 10.72
C ALA A 81 -14.94 -3.55 9.33
N ASN A 82 -14.47 -2.90 8.27
CA ASN A 82 -14.89 -3.18 6.92
C ASN A 82 -13.70 -3.37 5.98
N ASN A 83 -13.07 -4.54 6.11
CA ASN A 83 -12.42 -5.28 5.03
C ASN A 83 -13.38 -5.43 3.84
N ARG A 84 -13.60 -4.36 3.09
CA ARG A 84 -14.63 -4.26 2.06
C ARG A 84 -14.09 -3.58 0.82
N LEU A 85 -14.46 -4.15 -0.31
CA LEU A 85 -14.55 -3.41 -1.56
C LEU A 85 -15.79 -2.54 -1.49
N ILE A 86 -15.58 -1.23 -1.40
CA ILE A 86 -16.63 -0.25 -1.12
C ILE A 86 -17.00 0.45 -2.43
N LEU A 87 -18.30 0.67 -2.59
CA LEU A 87 -18.86 1.62 -3.54
C LEU A 87 -18.81 3.02 -2.92
N GLY A 88 -17.88 3.85 -3.38
CA GLY A 88 -17.72 5.23 -2.95
C GLY A 88 -18.29 6.22 -3.96
N VAL A 89 -18.51 7.45 -3.50
CA VAL A 89 -18.76 8.62 -4.36
C VAL A 89 -17.41 9.18 -4.82
N ILE A 90 -17.34 9.77 -6.02
CA ILE A 90 -16.06 10.31 -6.52
C ILE A 90 -15.44 11.31 -5.53
N ALA A 91 -16.25 12.18 -4.92
CA ALA A 91 -15.76 13.20 -4.00
C ALA A 91 -15.01 12.60 -2.79
N ASP A 92 -15.55 11.54 -2.20
CA ASP A 92 -14.91 10.82 -1.08
C ASP A 92 -13.62 10.10 -1.53
N PHE A 93 -13.61 9.61 -2.78
CA PHE A 93 -12.45 8.96 -3.38
C PHE A 93 -11.31 9.94 -3.69
N VAL A 94 -11.62 11.17 -4.07
CA VAL A 94 -10.60 12.17 -4.44
C VAL A 94 -9.99 12.83 -3.21
N TYR A 95 -10.79 13.20 -2.21
CA TYR A 95 -10.32 13.91 -1.02
C TYR A 95 -9.43 15.13 -1.35
N GLY A 96 -9.87 15.94 -2.32
CA GLY A 96 -9.17 17.17 -2.73
C GLY A 96 -7.89 17.00 -3.56
N SER A 97 -7.48 15.77 -3.89
CA SER A 97 -6.29 15.51 -4.70
C SER A 97 -6.58 15.49 -6.21
N GLU A 98 -5.55 15.55 -7.06
CA GLU A 98 -5.73 15.39 -8.51
C GLU A 98 -6.01 13.92 -8.86
N ILE A 99 -6.92 13.66 -9.81
CA ILE A 99 -7.16 12.31 -10.33
C ILE A 99 -6.37 12.12 -11.63
N LEU A 100 -5.52 11.10 -11.66
CA LEU A 100 -4.95 10.59 -12.91
C LEU A 100 -5.86 9.49 -13.45
N VAL A 101 -6.25 9.60 -14.71
CA VAL A 101 -7.14 8.64 -15.38
C VAL A 101 -6.32 7.76 -16.30
N ASN A 102 -6.44 6.43 -16.13
CA ASN A 102 -5.82 5.41 -16.97
C ASN A 102 -4.30 5.59 -17.17
N HIS A 103 -3.61 6.17 -16.18
CA HIS A 103 -2.18 6.44 -16.31
C HIS A 103 -1.36 5.13 -16.40
N MET A 104 -1.79 4.08 -15.71
CA MET A 104 -1.25 2.72 -15.85
C MET A 104 -1.28 2.14 -17.28
N ASP A 105 -2.15 2.62 -18.19
CA ASP A 105 -2.19 2.12 -19.58
C ASP A 105 -0.88 2.39 -20.33
N LYS A 106 -0.15 3.44 -19.94
CA LYS A 106 1.13 3.81 -20.53
C LYS A 106 2.30 2.98 -19.98
N LEU A 107 2.09 2.35 -18.83
CA LEU A 107 3.11 1.64 -18.07
C LEU A 107 2.96 0.11 -18.18
N CYS A 108 1.73 -0.37 -18.32
CA CYS A 108 1.44 -1.79 -18.45
C CYS A 108 1.61 -2.25 -19.89
N SER A 109 2.37 -3.33 -20.10
CA SER A 109 2.48 -3.98 -21.42
C SER A 109 1.21 -4.74 -21.82
N GLN A 110 0.35 -5.07 -20.85
CA GLN A 110 -0.92 -5.74 -21.12
C GLN A 110 -1.96 -4.70 -21.55
N PRO A 111 -2.65 -4.91 -22.68
CA PRO A 111 -3.73 -4.01 -23.08
C PRO A 111 -4.87 -4.01 -22.05
N PRO A 112 -5.51 -2.85 -21.81
CA PRO A 112 -6.69 -2.79 -20.96
C PRO A 112 -7.86 -3.55 -21.59
N LEU A 113 -8.71 -4.11 -20.75
CA LEU A 113 -9.99 -4.68 -21.13
C LEU A 113 -11.00 -3.58 -21.44
N GLU A 114 -12.07 -3.96 -22.15
CA GLU A 114 -13.18 -3.06 -22.45
C GLU A 114 -13.79 -2.47 -21.17
N GLY A 115 -14.08 -1.17 -21.17
CA GLY A 115 -14.47 -0.43 -19.96
C GLY A 115 -15.67 -1.03 -19.22
N ASP A 116 -16.69 -1.50 -19.94
CA ASP A 116 -17.83 -2.18 -19.31
C ASP A 116 -17.45 -3.51 -18.66
N GLU A 117 -16.51 -4.25 -19.24
CA GLU A 117 -16.00 -5.46 -18.63
C GLU A 117 -15.19 -5.17 -17.36
N VAL A 118 -14.36 -4.12 -17.39
CA VAL A 118 -13.62 -3.64 -16.21
C VAL A 118 -14.59 -3.29 -15.08
N ALA A 119 -15.63 -2.52 -15.38
CA ALA A 119 -16.63 -2.11 -14.40
C ALA A 119 -17.44 -3.31 -13.86
N ARG A 120 -17.81 -4.28 -14.71
CA ARG A 120 -18.49 -5.51 -14.27
C ARG A 120 -17.63 -6.34 -13.33
N ARG A 121 -16.32 -6.46 -13.62
CA ARG A 121 -15.37 -7.16 -12.74
C ARG A 121 -15.27 -6.47 -11.38
N ALA A 122 -15.15 -5.15 -11.39
CA ALA A 122 -15.13 -4.33 -10.19
C ALA A 122 -16.41 -4.53 -9.34
N GLU A 123 -17.58 -4.49 -9.98
CA GLU A 123 -18.88 -4.71 -9.33
C GLU A 123 -19.00 -6.14 -8.75
N LYS A 124 -18.52 -7.15 -9.47
CA LYS A 124 -18.57 -8.57 -9.03
C LYS A 124 -17.73 -8.83 -7.79
N LEU A 125 -16.64 -8.09 -7.61
CA LEU A 125 -15.73 -8.23 -6.47
C LEU A 125 -16.18 -7.43 -5.25
N MET A 126 -17.24 -6.61 -5.36
CA MET A 126 -17.79 -5.88 -4.21
C MET A 126 -18.23 -6.85 -3.10
N GLY A 127 -17.91 -6.53 -1.85
CA GLY A 127 -18.21 -7.39 -0.71
C GLY A 127 -17.09 -7.42 0.32
N SER A 128 -17.15 -8.38 1.25
CA SER A 128 -16.15 -8.53 2.30
C SER A 128 -14.89 -9.23 1.78
N MET A 129 -13.77 -8.53 1.73
CA MET A 129 -12.47 -9.03 1.30
C MET A 129 -11.39 -8.50 2.24
N THR A 130 -10.46 -9.37 2.66
CA THR A 130 -9.40 -8.98 3.62
C THR A 130 -8.31 -8.19 2.91
N TYR A 131 -8.05 -6.96 3.36
CA TYR A 131 -7.00 -6.14 2.80
C TYR A 131 -5.62 -6.59 3.29
N SER A 132 -4.67 -6.67 2.37
CA SER A 132 -3.26 -6.91 2.68
C SER A 132 -2.39 -5.92 1.90
N LEU A 133 -1.61 -5.12 2.63
CA LEU A 133 -0.73 -4.09 2.05
C LEU A 133 0.20 -4.64 0.96
N LEU A 134 0.70 -5.87 1.13
CA LEU A 134 1.68 -6.47 0.22
C LEU A 134 1.07 -7.40 -0.83
N TRP A 135 -0.09 -8.02 -0.57
CA TRP A 135 -0.57 -9.12 -1.42
C TRP A 135 -1.95 -8.89 -2.01
N TYR A 136 -2.77 -8.09 -1.35
CA TYR A 136 -4.18 -7.91 -1.71
C TYR A 136 -4.61 -6.50 -1.35
N ASN A 137 -4.07 -5.53 -2.09
CA ASN A 137 -4.25 -4.11 -1.88
C ASN A 137 -5.08 -3.47 -3.02
N CYS A 138 -5.26 -2.15 -2.97
CA CYS A 138 -6.02 -1.41 -3.98
C CYS A 138 -5.46 -1.52 -5.41
N GLU A 139 -4.13 -1.57 -5.55
CA GLU A 139 -3.46 -1.66 -6.85
C GLU A 139 -3.69 -3.04 -7.48
N HIS A 140 -3.52 -4.12 -6.71
CA HIS A 140 -3.82 -5.48 -7.18
C HIS A 140 -5.25 -5.61 -7.68
N TYR A 141 -6.20 -4.99 -6.96
CA TYR A 141 -7.61 -5.00 -7.32
C TYR A 141 -7.88 -4.31 -8.66
N VAL A 142 -7.41 -3.07 -8.86
CA VAL A 142 -7.66 -2.35 -10.12
C VAL A 142 -6.91 -2.97 -11.29
N MET A 143 -5.71 -3.51 -11.05
CA MET A 143 -4.92 -4.19 -12.09
C MET A 143 -5.65 -5.47 -12.56
N TYR A 144 -6.26 -6.22 -11.65
CA TYR A 144 -7.06 -7.38 -11.99
C TYR A 144 -8.31 -6.99 -12.80
N CYS A 145 -9.00 -5.93 -12.37
CA CYS A 145 -10.20 -5.45 -13.07
C CYS A 145 -9.88 -4.96 -14.48
N ARG A 146 -8.83 -4.15 -14.64
CA ARG A 146 -8.51 -3.47 -15.91
C ARG A 146 -7.68 -4.31 -16.88
N TYR A 147 -6.71 -5.07 -16.38
CA TYR A 147 -5.74 -5.80 -17.24
C TYR A 147 -5.82 -7.32 -17.07
N GLY A 148 -6.61 -7.82 -16.12
CA GLY A 148 -6.71 -9.25 -15.84
C GLY A 148 -5.52 -9.85 -15.08
N MET A 149 -4.66 -9.02 -14.48
CA MET A 149 -3.51 -9.45 -13.69
C MET A 149 -3.49 -8.78 -12.32
N ALA A 150 -3.21 -9.54 -11.26
CA ALA A 150 -3.12 -9.01 -9.91
C ALA A 150 -1.65 -8.74 -9.54
N ILE A 151 -1.14 -7.57 -9.94
CA ILE A 151 0.21 -7.10 -9.61
C ILE A 151 0.17 -5.73 -8.91
N SER A 152 1.18 -5.41 -8.11
CA SER A 152 1.33 -4.09 -7.48
C SER A 152 2.76 -3.59 -7.63
N TYR A 153 2.94 -2.52 -8.40
CA TYR A 153 4.22 -1.86 -8.59
C TYR A 153 4.68 -1.18 -7.30
N GLN A 154 3.77 -0.57 -6.53
CA GLN A 154 4.10 0.04 -5.25
C GLN A 154 4.68 -0.97 -4.27
N THR A 155 4.06 -2.15 -4.18
CA THR A 155 4.56 -3.24 -3.33
C THR A 155 5.94 -3.68 -3.80
N TYR A 156 6.13 -3.84 -5.10
CA TYR A 156 7.43 -4.24 -5.66
C TYR A 156 8.53 -3.23 -5.30
N GLN A 157 8.29 -1.93 -5.51
CA GLN A 157 9.24 -0.87 -5.16
C GLN A 157 9.51 -0.79 -3.65
N PHE A 158 8.46 -0.97 -2.84
CA PHE A 158 8.59 -1.03 -1.40
C PHE A 158 9.51 -2.18 -0.97
N CYS A 159 9.25 -3.39 -1.44
CA CYS A 159 10.07 -4.56 -1.14
C CYS A 159 11.52 -4.40 -1.61
N LEU A 160 11.75 -3.81 -2.79
CA LEU A 160 13.10 -3.50 -3.27
C LEU A 160 13.82 -2.50 -2.35
N THR A 161 13.13 -1.45 -1.91
CA THR A 161 13.67 -0.44 -1.01
C THR A 161 14.04 -1.04 0.34
N VAL A 162 13.12 -1.82 0.93
CA VAL A 162 13.36 -2.54 2.18
C VAL A 162 14.53 -3.51 2.04
N ARG A 163 14.60 -4.28 0.94
CA ARG A 163 15.73 -5.17 0.64
C ARG A 163 17.04 -4.40 0.57
N LYS A 164 17.08 -3.27 -0.13
CA LYS A 164 18.29 -2.43 -0.27
C LYS A 164 18.77 -1.88 1.07
N ILE A 165 17.84 -1.51 1.96
CA ILE A 165 18.16 -1.04 3.29
C ILE A 165 18.68 -2.20 4.14
N ILE A 166 17.91 -3.28 4.28
CA ILE A 166 18.23 -4.43 5.16
C ILE A 166 19.49 -5.15 4.66
N CYS A 167 19.50 -5.55 3.39
CA CYS A 167 20.61 -6.25 2.74
C CYS A 167 21.62 -5.24 2.18
N SER A 168 22.25 -4.49 3.07
CA SER A 168 23.38 -3.63 2.74
C SER A 168 24.65 -4.16 3.41
N ARG A 169 25.81 -3.93 2.77
CA ARG A 169 27.12 -4.31 3.34
C ARG A 169 27.33 -3.72 4.75
N MET A 170 26.88 -2.49 4.96
CA MET A 170 26.93 -1.84 6.26
C MET A 170 26.15 -2.63 7.32
N ASN A 171 24.92 -3.06 7.00
CA ASN A 171 24.12 -3.87 7.92
C ASN A 171 24.70 -5.28 8.14
N ALA A 172 25.35 -5.87 7.14
CA ALA A 172 26.07 -7.13 7.33
C ALA A 172 27.21 -6.98 8.36
N TYR A 173 27.99 -5.90 8.28
CA TYR A 173 29.05 -5.63 9.27
C TYR A 173 28.49 -5.29 10.65
N LEU A 174 27.43 -4.48 10.72
CA LEU A 174 26.77 -4.14 11.98
C LEU A 174 26.20 -5.38 12.68
N THR A 175 25.55 -6.28 11.92
CA THR A 175 25.01 -7.53 12.48
C THR A 175 26.12 -8.49 12.91
N ALA A 176 27.24 -8.55 12.19
CA ALA A 176 28.42 -9.32 12.62
C ALA A 176 29.03 -8.76 13.92
N LEU A 177 29.14 -7.43 14.03
CA LEU A 177 29.64 -6.76 15.23
C LEU A 177 28.72 -7.01 16.43
N CYS A 178 27.40 -6.86 16.24
CA CYS A 178 26.41 -7.13 17.28
C CYS A 178 26.40 -8.60 17.70
N GLY A 179 26.49 -9.53 16.74
CA GLY A 179 26.59 -10.97 17.02
C GLY A 179 27.83 -11.30 17.84
N THR A 180 28.99 -10.77 17.44
CA THR A 180 30.26 -10.95 18.18
C THR A 180 30.19 -10.36 19.58
N GLY A 181 29.66 -9.14 19.73
CA GLY A 181 29.48 -8.50 21.04
C GLY A 181 28.55 -9.28 21.97
N THR A 182 27.47 -9.84 21.42
CA THR A 182 26.53 -10.70 22.18
C THR A 182 27.21 -11.99 22.64
N MET A 183 28.02 -12.61 21.80
CA MET A 183 28.80 -13.80 22.18
C MET A 183 29.80 -13.52 23.31
N LEU A 184 30.50 -12.38 23.24
CA LEU A 184 31.43 -11.95 24.28
C LEU A 184 30.71 -11.64 25.60
N TYR A 185 29.56 -10.97 25.54
CA TYR A 185 28.76 -10.63 26.72
C TYR A 185 28.25 -11.86 27.47
N LEU A 186 27.77 -12.87 26.73
CA LEU A 186 27.23 -14.09 27.33
C LEU A 186 28.33 -15.03 27.86
N GLY A 187 29.59 -14.82 27.48
CA GLY A 187 30.75 -15.57 27.99
C GLY A 187 30.72 -17.08 27.73
N SER A 188 29.78 -17.57 26.91
CA SER A 188 29.56 -18.99 26.65
C SER A 188 29.08 -19.17 25.20
N PRO A 189 29.98 -19.57 24.27
CA PRO A 189 29.59 -19.83 22.89
C PRO A 189 28.78 -21.13 22.81
N THR A 190 27.46 -21.01 22.73
CA THR A 190 26.56 -22.13 22.46
C THR A 190 26.20 -22.17 20.98
N LEU A 191 25.81 -23.34 20.45
CA LEU A 191 25.32 -23.46 19.08
C LEU A 191 24.17 -22.48 18.79
N LEU A 192 23.28 -22.27 19.77
CA LEU A 192 22.12 -21.38 19.65
C LEU A 192 22.52 -19.91 19.39
N ASN A 193 23.66 -19.45 19.91
CA ASN A 193 24.09 -18.06 19.77
C ASN A 193 25.13 -17.90 18.66
N THR A 194 26.05 -18.86 18.51
CA THR A 194 27.13 -18.83 17.52
C THR A 194 26.59 -18.99 16.10
N VAL A 195 25.60 -19.88 15.89
CA VAL A 195 25.09 -20.16 14.54
C VAL A 195 24.37 -18.93 13.95
N PRO A 196 23.42 -18.27 14.64
CA PRO A 196 22.82 -17.03 14.12
C PRO A 196 23.83 -15.90 13.99
N ALA A 197 24.79 -15.76 14.91
CA ALA A 197 25.81 -14.71 14.86
C ALA A 197 26.71 -14.79 13.62
N LEU A 198 26.87 -15.98 13.03
CA LEU A 198 27.61 -16.18 11.78
C LEU A 198 26.69 -16.19 10.54
N LEU A 199 25.56 -16.89 10.60
CA LEU A 199 24.67 -17.06 9.45
C LEU A 199 23.93 -15.78 9.08
N VAL A 200 23.47 -14.99 10.05
CA VAL A 200 22.74 -13.75 9.77
C VAL A 200 23.60 -12.73 9.01
N PRO A 201 24.80 -12.33 9.47
CA PRO A 201 25.62 -11.41 8.70
C PRO A 201 26.09 -11.99 7.37
N PHE A 202 26.39 -13.30 7.30
CA PHE A 202 26.76 -13.96 6.06
C PHE A 202 25.63 -13.92 5.02
N THR A 203 24.41 -14.24 5.41
CA THR A 203 23.24 -14.21 4.50
C THR A 203 22.90 -12.79 4.06
N ILE A 204 22.99 -11.80 4.96
CA ILE A 204 22.84 -10.37 4.60
C ILE A 204 23.92 -9.96 3.60
N TRP A 205 25.19 -10.33 3.84
CA TRP A 205 26.30 -10.02 2.93
C TRP A 205 26.12 -10.67 1.56
N MET A 206 25.73 -11.95 1.51
CA MET A 206 25.44 -12.66 0.26
C MET A 206 24.26 -12.04 -0.52
N ALA A 207 23.29 -11.46 0.19
CA ALA A 207 22.12 -10.83 -0.42
C ALA A 207 22.34 -9.35 -0.81
N SER A 208 23.47 -8.74 -0.39
CA SER A 208 23.86 -7.33 -0.59
C SER A 208 24.62 -7.11 -1.89
#